data_AF-A0A7Y9EIB7-F1
#
_entry.id   AF-A0A7Y9EIB7-F1
#
_cell.length_a   1.000
_cell.length_b   1.000
_cell.length_c   1.000
_cell.angle_alpha   90.00
_cell.angle_beta   90.00
_cell.angle_gamma   90.00
#
_symmetry.space_group_name_H-M   'P 1'
#
loop_
_entity.id
_entity.type
_entity.pdbx_description
1 polymer ?
#
loop_
_entity_poly.entity_id
_entity_poly.type
_entity_poly.pdbx_seq_one_letter_code
_entity_poly.pdbx_strand_id
1 'polypeptide(L)'
;MSDDVQQVQPLDSGIAEEWIRKTDEPDLRAVSASKLRVGPLWNVSAWVMEFIRTDPLESELRRRIAGALLGVSGVTSVEEEDREVWTVTGTPTGKALVEAVAQVVDDLAPQTRDAL
;
A
#
# COMPACT_ATOMS: atom_id res chain seq x y z
N MET A 1 10.04 3.48 15.80
CA MET A 1 10.19 2.39 14.81
C MET A 1 11.00 2.94 13.64
N SER A 2 11.57 2.11 12.76
CA SER A 2 12.24 2.64 11.56
C SER A 2 11.19 2.86 10.47
N ASP A 3 11.14 4.03 9.86
CA ASP A 3 10.28 4.33 8.70
C ASP A 3 10.77 3.62 7.41
N ASP A 4 11.65 2.63 7.55
CA ASP A 4 12.24 1.88 6.46
C ASP A 4 11.28 0.79 5.96
N VAL A 5 11.30 0.60 4.64
CA VAL A 5 10.65 -0.54 4.01
C VAL A 5 11.48 -1.80 4.22
N GLN A 6 10.90 -2.81 4.84
CA GLN A 6 11.57 -4.06 5.19
C GLN A 6 10.87 -5.25 4.53
N GLN A 7 11.66 -6.19 4.01
CA GLN A 7 11.15 -7.50 3.66
C GLN A 7 10.99 -8.31 4.94
N VAL A 8 9.82 -8.93 5.12
CA VAL A 8 9.51 -9.76 6.29
C VAL A 8 9.22 -11.19 5.86
N GLN A 9 9.39 -12.13 6.79
CA GLN A 9 9.01 -13.51 6.57
C GLN A 9 7.47 -13.60 6.55
N PRO A 10 6.84 -14.02 5.43
CA PRO A 10 5.40 -14.17 5.39
C PRO A 10 4.93 -15.22 6.39
N LEU A 11 3.84 -14.91 7.09
CA LEU A 11 3.18 -15.83 8.03
C LEU A 11 2.18 -16.75 7.31
N ASP A 12 1.58 -16.28 6.22
CA ASP A 12 0.67 -17.06 5.39
C ASP A 12 1.45 -17.86 4.33
N SER A 13 1.21 -19.17 4.30
CA SER A 13 1.75 -20.09 3.31
C SER A 13 1.39 -19.74 1.86
N GLY A 14 0.29 -19.02 1.63
CA GLY A 14 -0.15 -18.50 0.33
C GLY A 14 0.69 -17.32 -0.18
N ILE A 15 1.50 -16.71 0.67
CA ILE A 15 2.34 -15.55 0.33
C ILE A 15 3.78 -16.02 0.04
N ALA A 16 4.31 -15.56 -1.09
CA ALA A 16 5.66 -15.83 -1.54
C ALA A 16 6.67 -14.85 -0.93
N GLU A 17 6.25 -13.60 -0.79
CA GLU A 17 7.10 -12.46 -0.44
C GLU A 17 6.23 -11.37 0.21
N GLU A 18 6.71 -10.75 1.28
CA GLU A 18 5.99 -9.70 1.98
C GLU A 18 6.95 -8.56 2.34
N TRP A 19 6.49 -7.34 2.10
CA TRP A 19 7.18 -6.09 2.41
C TRP A 19 6.29 -5.21 3.25
N ILE A 20 6.90 -4.51 4.19
CA ILE A 20 6.16 -3.64 5.09
C ILE A 20 6.97 -2.41 5.47
N ARG A 21 6.28 -1.27 5.57
CA ARG A 21 6.75 -0.08 6.27
C ARG A 21 5.90 0.08 7.52
N LYS A 22 6.51 -0.06 8.70
CA LYS A 22 5.88 0.23 9.99
C LYS A 22 6.51 1.47 10.57
N THR A 23 5.73 2.56 10.65
CA THR A 23 6.17 3.82 11.25
C THR A 23 5.80 3.87 12.74
N ASP A 24 6.05 5.00 13.39
CA ASP A 24 5.51 5.31 14.72
C ASP A 24 4.00 5.62 14.75
N GLU A 25 3.38 5.79 13.58
CA GLU A 25 1.94 5.99 13.38
C GLU A 25 1.37 4.91 12.44
N PRO A 26 1.32 3.63 12.87
CA PRO A 26 0.99 2.52 11.99
C PRO A 26 -0.40 2.65 11.39
N ASP A 27 -1.38 3.13 12.15
CA ASP A 27 -2.76 3.30 11.70
C ASP A 27 -2.90 4.31 10.54
N LEU A 28 -1.94 5.23 10.40
CA LEU A 28 -1.96 6.30 9.40
C LEU A 28 -0.95 6.14 8.27
N ARG A 29 0.20 5.55 8.57
CA ARG A 29 1.35 5.56 7.65
C ARG A 29 1.84 4.15 7.32
N ALA A 30 1.31 3.09 7.93
CA ALA A 30 1.71 1.74 7.57
C ALA A 30 1.18 1.34 6.18
N VAL A 31 2.06 0.64 5.46
CA VAL A 31 1.81 0.12 4.12
C VAL A 31 2.47 -1.25 4.01
N SER A 32 1.79 -2.19 3.39
CA SER A 32 2.32 -3.52 3.10
C SER A 32 2.11 -3.92 1.65
N ALA A 33 3.00 -4.76 1.11
CA ALA A 33 2.82 -5.41 -0.18
C ALA A 33 3.16 -6.90 -0.06
N SER A 34 2.24 -7.75 -0.51
CA SER A 34 2.34 -9.20 -0.42
C SER A 34 2.20 -9.83 -1.80
N LYS A 35 3.19 -10.61 -2.22
CA LYS A 35 3.15 -11.36 -3.46
C LYS A 35 2.48 -12.71 -3.22
N LEU A 36 1.43 -13.01 -3.96
CA LEU A 36 0.79 -14.32 -3.88
C LEU A 36 1.69 -15.39 -4.50
N ARG A 37 1.72 -16.61 -3.95
CA ARG A 37 2.42 -17.76 -4.57
C ARG A 37 1.74 -18.23 -5.84
N VAL A 38 0.43 -18.04 -5.93
CA VAL A 38 -0.39 -18.43 -7.07
C VAL A 38 -0.69 -17.18 -7.88
N GLY A 39 -0.14 -17.13 -9.10
CA GLY A 39 -0.31 -16.02 -10.02
C GLY A 39 0.76 -14.92 -9.88
N PRO A 40 0.80 -13.97 -10.84
CA PRO A 40 1.79 -12.89 -10.87
C PRO A 40 1.34 -11.65 -10.06
N LEU A 41 0.49 -11.83 -9.05
CA LEU A 41 -0.22 -10.73 -8.39
C LEU A 41 0.48 -10.28 -7.11
N TRP A 42 0.46 -8.97 -6.91
CA TRP A 42 0.79 -8.32 -5.65
C TRP A 42 -0.48 -7.73 -5.05
N ASN A 43 -0.69 -7.94 -3.75
CA ASN A 43 -1.69 -7.23 -2.98
C ASN A 43 -0.97 -6.13 -2.20
N VAL A 44 -1.37 -4.88 -2.41
CA VAL A 44 -0.82 -3.71 -1.71
C VAL A 44 -1.90 -3.15 -0.82
N SER A 45 -1.57 -2.94 0.46
CA SER A 45 -2.51 -2.46 1.47
C SER A 45 -2.03 -1.18 2.13
N ALA A 46 -2.93 -0.21 2.29
CA ALA A 46 -2.68 1.05 3.00
C ALA A 46 -3.58 1.13 4.23
N TRP A 47 -2.99 1.14 5.43
CA TRP A 47 -3.74 0.91 6.67
C TRP A 47 -4.64 2.09 7.04
N VAL A 48 -4.27 3.30 6.62
CA VAL A 48 -5.08 4.53 6.81
C VAL A 48 -6.48 4.44 6.20
N MET A 49 -6.66 3.59 5.19
CA MET A 49 -7.94 3.37 4.53
C MET A 49 -8.94 2.60 5.39
N GLU A 50 -8.51 2.02 6.51
CA GLU A 50 -9.41 1.45 7.52
C GLU A 50 -10.24 2.54 8.20
N PHE A 51 -9.64 3.72 8.39
CA PHE A 51 -10.20 4.79 9.20
C PHE A 51 -10.78 5.93 8.36
N ILE A 52 -10.14 6.30 7.25
CA ILE A 52 -10.63 7.38 6.39
C ILE A 52 -11.72 6.85 5.45
N ARG A 53 -12.98 7.15 5.79
CA ARG A 53 -14.19 6.61 5.11
C ARG A 53 -15.17 7.68 4.61
N THR A 54 -14.69 8.92 4.50
CA THR A 54 -15.53 10.05 4.11
C THR A 54 -14.85 10.91 3.06
N ASP A 55 -15.63 11.29 2.07
CA ASP A 55 -15.20 12.25 1.05
C ASP A 55 -15.03 13.66 1.63
N PRO A 56 -14.10 14.46 1.06
CA PRO A 56 -13.34 14.19 -0.17
C PRO A 56 -12.04 13.38 0.03
N LEU A 57 -11.62 13.14 1.28
CA LEU A 57 -10.29 12.59 1.56
C LEU A 57 -10.17 11.11 1.19
N GLU A 58 -11.22 10.31 1.37
CA GLU A 58 -11.23 8.90 0.93
C GLU A 58 -10.99 8.78 -0.58
N SER A 59 -11.78 9.47 -1.40
CA SER A 59 -11.61 9.46 -2.86
C SER A 59 -10.24 9.97 -3.30
N GLU A 60 -9.68 10.98 -2.62
CA GLU A 60 -8.34 11.50 -2.92
C GLU A 60 -7.26 10.45 -2.66
N LEU A 61 -7.30 9.77 -1.50
CA LEU A 61 -6.39 8.69 -1.15
C LEU A 61 -6.45 7.57 -2.18
N ARG A 62 -7.66 7.07 -2.50
CA ARG A 62 -7.84 5.97 -3.46
C ARG A 62 -7.27 6.30 -4.82
N ARG A 63 -7.58 7.50 -5.33
CA ARG A 63 -7.08 7.96 -6.63
C ARG A 63 -5.56 8.10 -6.64
N ARG A 64 -4.96 8.70 -5.61
CA ARG A 64 -3.51 8.91 -5.54
C ARG A 64 -2.74 7.61 -5.33
N ILE A 65 -3.25 6.69 -4.51
CA ILE A 65 -2.65 5.38 -4.31
C ILE A 65 -2.64 4.59 -5.62
N ALA A 66 -3.79 4.50 -6.31
CA ALA A 66 -3.88 3.81 -7.60
C ALA A 66 -2.94 4.44 -8.65
N GLY A 67 -2.88 5.78 -8.70
CA GLY A 67 -1.98 6.51 -9.59
C GLY A 67 -0.49 6.28 -9.28
N ALA A 68 -0.11 6.26 -7.99
CA ALA A 68 1.25 5.99 -7.56
C ALA A 68 1.68 4.56 -7.92
N LEU A 69 0.81 3.58 -7.69
CA LEU A 69 1.05 2.18 -8.06
C LEU A 69 1.24 2.00 -9.57
N LEU A 70 0.38 2.62 -10.39
CA LEU A 70 0.52 2.59 -11.86
C LEU A 70 1.82 3.23 -12.34
N GLY A 71 2.39 4.17 -11.58
CA GLY A 71 3.67 4.82 -11.87
C GLY A 71 4.91 3.97 -11.54
N VAL A 72 4.75 2.85 -10.83
CA VAL A 72 5.88 1.99 -10.45
C VAL A 72 6.40 1.21 -11.66
N SER A 73 7.71 1.23 -11.87
CA SER A 73 8.36 0.48 -12.95
C SER A 73 8.03 -1.02 -12.88
N GLY A 74 7.55 -1.56 -14.00
CA GLY A 74 7.18 -2.97 -14.13
C GLY A 74 5.70 -3.26 -13.81
N VAL A 75 4.93 -2.28 -13.32
CA VAL A 75 3.47 -2.43 -13.17
C VAL A 75 2.78 -2.36 -14.53
N THR A 76 1.83 -3.27 -14.76
CA THR A 76 1.03 -3.33 -16.00
C THR A 76 -0.44 -3.00 -15.78
N SER A 77 -0.99 -3.30 -14.61
CA SER A 77 -2.32 -2.87 -14.20
C SER A 77 -2.42 -2.76 -12.68
N VAL A 78 -3.38 -1.95 -12.23
CA VAL A 78 -3.76 -1.80 -10.83
C VAL A 78 -5.28 -1.85 -10.78
N GLU A 79 -5.80 -2.74 -9.94
CA GLU A 79 -7.23 -2.90 -9.70
C GLU A 79 -7.46 -2.74 -8.20
N GLU A 80 -8.50 -1.98 -7.84
CA GLU A 80 -8.92 -1.91 -6.45
C GLU A 80 -9.74 -3.17 -6.13
N GLU A 81 -9.21 -4.04 -5.27
CA GLU A 81 -9.85 -5.29 -4.87
C GLU A 81 -10.82 -5.05 -3.71
N ASP A 82 -10.40 -4.21 -2.76
CA ASP A 82 -11.17 -3.72 -1.63
C ASP A 82 -10.71 -2.30 -1.30
N ARG A 83 -11.44 -1.57 -0.45
CA ARG A 83 -11.17 -0.17 -0.08
C ARG A 83 -9.72 0.05 0.40
N GLU A 84 -9.15 -0.96 1.04
CA GLU A 84 -7.82 -0.91 1.65
C GLU A 84 -6.76 -1.66 0.83
N VAL A 85 -7.16 -2.35 -0.25
CA VAL A 85 -6.34 -3.33 -0.96
C VAL A 85 -6.40 -3.12 -2.47
N TRP A 86 -5.23 -3.00 -3.09
CA TRP A 86 -5.05 -2.98 -4.54
C TRP A 86 -4.34 -4.23 -5.01
N THR A 87 -4.92 -4.89 -6.01
CA THR A 87 -4.23 -5.92 -6.79
C THR A 87 -3.39 -5.26 -7.88
N VAL A 88 -2.11 -5.60 -7.94
CA VAL A 88 -1.14 -5.08 -8.92
C VAL A 88 -0.58 -6.21 -9.75
N THR A 89 -0.61 -6.05 -11.08
CA THR A 89 -0.03 -7.01 -12.04
C THR A 89 1.28 -6.50 -12.62
N GLY A 90 2.13 -7.43 -13.07
CA GLY A 90 3.39 -7.13 -13.78
C GLY A 90 4.61 -7.70 -13.06
N THR A 91 5.76 -7.04 -13.23
CA THR A 91 7.03 -7.43 -12.58
C THR A 91 7.65 -6.33 -11.70
N PRO A 92 6.86 -5.60 -10.89
CA PRO A 92 7.44 -4.67 -9.92
C PRO A 92 8.14 -5.42 -8.77
N THR A 93 8.94 -4.69 -7.99
CA THR A 93 9.45 -5.17 -6.69
C THR A 93 8.50 -4.76 -5.57
N GLY A 94 8.33 -5.59 -4.55
CA GLY A 94 7.47 -5.27 -3.42
C GLY A 94 7.91 -4.01 -2.67
N LYS A 95 9.23 -3.82 -2.53
CA LYS A 95 9.81 -2.59 -1.98
C LYS A 95 9.32 -1.33 -2.71
N ALA A 96 9.41 -1.31 -4.04
CA ALA A 96 9.00 -0.14 -4.82
C ALA A 96 7.49 0.15 -4.71
N LEU A 97 6.65 -0.90 -4.59
CA LEU A 97 5.22 -0.73 -4.36
C LEU A 97 4.95 -0.08 -3.00
N VAL A 98 5.60 -0.56 -1.95
CA VAL A 98 5.47 0.02 -0.60
C VAL A 98 5.97 1.46 -0.59
N GLU A 99 7.13 1.77 -1.19
CA GLU A 99 7.68 3.12 -1.27
C GLU A 99 6.76 4.09 -2.04
N ALA A 100 6.13 3.66 -3.13
CA ALA A 100 5.22 4.50 -3.90
C ALA A 100 3.97 4.90 -3.10
N VAL A 101 3.35 3.93 -2.40
CA VAL A 101 2.18 4.19 -1.56
C VAL A 101 2.58 4.93 -0.28
N ALA A 102 3.78 4.66 0.26
CA ALA A 102 4.37 5.37 1.38
C ALA A 102 4.38 6.88 1.17
N GLN A 103 4.85 7.31 0.00
CA GLN A 103 4.90 8.72 -0.35
C GLN A 103 3.51 9.35 -0.33
N VAL A 104 2.49 8.67 -0.84
CA VAL A 104 1.10 9.17 -0.86
C VAL A 104 0.54 9.33 0.55
N VAL A 105 0.70 8.32 1.41
CA VAL A 105 0.19 8.39 2.79
C VAL A 105 0.95 9.42 3.62
N ASP A 106 2.24 9.62 3.37
CA ASP A 106 3.04 10.63 4.05
C ASP A 106 2.67 12.05 3.59
N ASP A 107 2.42 12.26 2.30
CA ASP A 107 1.96 13.54 1.72
C ASP A 107 0.59 13.97 2.26
N LEU A 108 -0.28 13.01 2.57
CA LEU A 108 -1.63 13.24 3.09
C LEU A 108 -1.74 13.08 4.60
N ALA A 109 -0.64 12.75 5.29
CA ALA A 109 -0.64 12.51 6.73
C ALA A 109 -1.19 13.68 7.57
N PRO A 110 -0.92 14.97 7.26
CA PRO A 110 -1.54 16.08 7.98
C PRO A 110 -3.08 16.04 7.93
N GLN A 111 -3.65 15.80 6.75
CA GLN A 111 -5.09 15.77 6.53
C GLN A 111 -5.75 14.54 7.16
N THR A 112 -5.07 13.39 7.14
CA THR A 112 -5.61 12.17 7.75
C THR A 112 -5.56 12.23 9.27
N ARG A 113 -4.57 12.90 9.88
CA ARG A 113 -4.55 13.18 11.33
C ARG A 113 -5.72 14.07 11.76
N ASP A 114 -6.06 15.08 10.97
CA ASP A 114 -7.17 16.00 11.29
C ASP A 114 -8.55 15.34 11.14
N ALA A 115 -8.62 14.21 10.44
CA ALA A 115 -9.85 13.49 10.13
C ALA A 115 -10.16 12.31 11.07
N LEU A 116 -9.27 12.00 12.02
CA LEU A 116 -9.47 10.99 13.08
C LEU A 116 -9.92 11.62 14.40
#